data_AF-A0A1J3DJM1-F1
#
_entry.id   AF-A0A1J3DJM1-F1
#
_cell.length_a   1.000
_cell.length_b   1.000
_cell.length_c   1.000
_cell.angle_alpha   90.00
_cell.angle_beta   90.00
_cell.angle_gamma   90.00
#
_symmetry.space_group_name_H-M   'P 1'
#
loop_
_entity.id
_entity.type
_entity.pdbx_description
1 polymer ?
#
loop_
_entity_poly.entity_id
_entity_poly.type
_entity_poly.pdbx_seq_one_letter_code
_entity_poly.pdbx_strand_id
1 'polypeptide(L)'
;KFLWASVLGGCSIHGNVDLAEEAAQELFKIEPENPVTYVTMANIYAAAGKWEEEGRMRKRMRETGVTKRPGSSWTEVKQKRHVFIA
;
A
#
# COMPACT_ATOMS: atom_id res chain seq x y z
N LYS A 1 -10.26 2.49 -11.59
CA LYS A 1 -9.69 2.84 -10.27
C LYS A 1 -10.42 2.15 -9.12
N PHE A 2 -11.63 2.60 -8.76
CA PHE A 2 -12.28 2.18 -7.51
C PHE A 2 -12.58 0.69 -7.46
N LEU A 3 -13.04 0.10 -8.57
CA LEU A 3 -13.26 -1.34 -8.67
C LEU A 3 -12.01 -2.14 -8.29
N TRP A 4 -10.87 -1.86 -8.94
CA TRP A 4 -9.62 -2.57 -8.68
C TRP A 4 -9.07 -2.32 -7.27
N ALA A 5 -9.22 -1.10 -6.74
CA ALA A 5 -8.87 -0.80 -5.35
C ALA A 5 -9.72 -1.60 -4.35
N SER A 6 -11.03 -1.74 -4.59
CA SER A 6 -11.94 -2.54 -3.77
C SER A 6 -11.60 -4.03 -3.84
N VAL A 7 -11.31 -4.56 -5.04
CA VAL A 7 -10.88 -5.95 -5.21
C VAL A 7 -9.58 -6.21 -4.46
N LEU A 8 -8.57 -5.37 -4.65
CA LEU A 8 -7.28 -5.49 -3.96
C LEU A 8 -7.46 -5.43 -2.42
N GLY A 9 -8.33 -4.53 -1.93
CA GLY A 9 -8.68 -4.44 -0.53
C GLY A 9 -9.32 -5.73 0.01
N GLY A 10 -10.23 -6.33 -0.75
CA GLY A 10 -10.82 -7.64 -0.43
C GLY A 10 -9.78 -8.75 -0.40
N CYS A 11 -8.88 -8.82 -1.39
CA CYS A 11 -7.80 -9.79 -1.42
C CYS A 11 -6.84 -9.63 -0.23
N SER A 12 -6.61 -8.40 0.24
CA SER A 12 -5.80 -8.15 1.44
C SER A 12 -6.40 -8.74 2.71
N ILE A 13 -7.73 -8.94 2.76
CA ILE A 13 -8.44 -9.51 3.91
C ILE A 13 -8.54 -11.03 3.77
N HIS A 14 -8.83 -11.51 2.56
CA HIS A 14 -9.16 -12.92 2.30
C HIS A 14 -7.99 -13.76 1.76
N GLY A 15 -6.85 -13.13 1.44
CA GLY A 15 -5.62 -13.83 1.06
C GLY A 15 -5.60 -14.39 -0.37
N ASN A 16 -6.47 -13.92 -1.27
CA ASN A 16 -6.44 -14.34 -2.68
C ASN A 16 -5.32 -13.61 -3.43
N VAL A 17 -4.15 -14.23 -3.52
CA VAL A 17 -2.94 -13.63 -4.10
C VAL A 17 -3.08 -13.42 -5.61
N ASP A 18 -3.59 -14.40 -6.35
CA ASP A 18 -3.67 -14.33 -7.82
C ASP A 18 -4.59 -13.18 -8.27
N LEU A 19 -5.76 -13.05 -7.63
CA LEU A 19 -6.66 -11.94 -7.90
C LEU A 19 -6.08 -10.59 -7.44
N ALA A 20 -5.26 -10.58 -6.38
CA ALA A 20 -4.55 -9.38 -5.96
C ALA A 20 -3.54 -8.92 -7.01
N GLU A 21 -2.82 -9.85 -7.63
CA GLU A 21 -1.85 -9.55 -8.70
C GLU A 21 -2.54 -8.93 -9.91
N GLU A 22 -3.67 -9.48 -10.37
CA GLU A 22 -4.46 -8.90 -11.46
C GLU A 22 -4.94 -7.48 -11.13
N ALA A 23 -5.53 -7.29 -9.94
CA ALA A 23 -6.00 -5.99 -9.50
C ALA A 23 -4.86 -4.96 -9.37
N ALA A 24 -3.71 -5.39 -8.86
CA ALA A 24 -2.53 -4.54 -8.73
C ALA A 24 -1.95 -4.15 -10.09
N GLN A 25 -1.90 -5.06 -11.06
CA GLN A 25 -1.46 -4.76 -12.43
C GLN A 25 -2.31 -3.64 -13.05
N GLU A 26 -3.63 -3.72 -12.91
CA GLU A 26 -4.53 -2.67 -13.39
C GLU A 26 -4.36 -1.35 -12.63
N LEU A 27 -4.17 -1.41 -11.30
CA LEU A 27 -3.88 -0.21 -10.51
C LEU A 27 -2.55 0.44 -10.88
N PHE A 28 -1.51 -0.34 -11.21
CA PHE A 28 -0.24 0.22 -11.66
C PHE A 28 -0.35 0.90 -13.04
N LYS A 29 -1.27 0.48 -13.90
CA LYS A 29 -1.55 1.18 -15.17
C LYS A 29 -2.28 2.50 -14.93
N ILE A 30 -3.20 2.55 -13.96
CA ILE A 30 -4.07 3.71 -13.71
C ILE A 30 -3.39 4.74 -12.80
N GLU A 31 -2.75 4.29 -11.72
CA GLU A 31 -2.11 5.15 -10.70
C GLU A 31 -0.74 4.56 -10.27
N PRO A 32 0.27 4.57 -11.14
CA PRO A 32 1.58 3.96 -10.89
C PRO A 32 2.32 4.53 -9.68
N GLU A 33 2.00 5.76 -9.28
CA GLU A 33 2.64 6.47 -8.16
C GLU A 33 1.90 6.28 -6.84
N ASN A 34 0.78 5.54 -6.82
CA ASN A 34 -0.01 5.36 -5.61
C ASN A 34 0.66 4.38 -4.64
N PRO A 35 1.18 4.83 -3.48
CA PRO A 35 1.91 3.97 -2.55
C PRO A 35 1.04 2.88 -1.91
N VAL A 36 -0.29 3.06 -1.91
CA VAL A 36 -1.22 2.09 -1.32
C VAL A 36 -1.13 0.75 -2.04
N THR A 37 -1.11 0.74 -3.37
CA THR A 37 -1.04 -0.50 -4.16
C THR A 37 0.22 -1.31 -3.84
N TYR A 38 1.37 -0.64 -3.76
CA TYR A 38 2.64 -1.30 -3.44
C TYR A 38 2.66 -1.87 -2.02
N VAL A 39 2.22 -1.08 -1.03
CA VAL A 39 2.21 -1.51 0.37
C VAL A 39 1.24 -2.67 0.57
N THR A 40 0.05 -2.60 -0.02
CA THR A 40 -0.94 -3.68 0.07
C THR A 40 -0.42 -4.97 -0.57
N MET A 41 0.21 -4.91 -1.75
CA MET A 41 0.81 -6.10 -2.37
C MET A 41 1.97 -6.66 -1.55
N ALA A 42 2.84 -5.80 -1.02
CA ALA A 42 3.92 -6.24 -0.12
C ALA A 42 3.37 -7.01 1.09
N ASN A 43 2.30 -6.50 1.71
CA ASN A 43 1.66 -7.15 2.86
C ASN A 43 0.95 -8.46 2.48
N ILE A 44 0.28 -8.51 1.32
CA ILE A 44 -0.35 -9.74 0.81
C ILE A 44 0.71 -10.82 0.58
N TYR A 45 1.83 -10.47 -0.05
CA TYR A 45 2.95 -11.40 -0.25
C TYR A 45 3.55 -11.89 1.08
N ALA A 46 3.79 -10.99 2.04
CA ALA A 46 4.25 -11.38 3.37
C ALA A 46 3.28 -12.36 4.07
N ALA A 47 1.98 -12.07 4.03
CA ALA A 47 0.95 -12.93 4.62
C ALA A 47 0.89 -14.33 3.98
N ALA A 48 1.24 -14.42 2.69
CA ALA A 48 1.35 -15.68 1.95
C ALA A 48 2.72 -16.37 2.07
N GLY A 49 3.67 -15.84 2.85
CA GLY A 49 5.04 -16.37 2.97
C GLY A 49 5.92 -16.13 1.73
N LYS A 50 5.47 -15.30 0.79
CA LYS A 50 6.15 -14.92 -0.45
C LYS A 50 7.13 -13.76 -0.20
N TRP A 51 8.17 -14.01 0.60
CA TRP A 51 9.10 -12.97 1.08
C TRP A 51 9.92 -12.31 -0.04
N GLU A 52 10.24 -13.05 -1.10
CA GLU A 52 10.98 -12.49 -2.23
C GLU A 52 10.13 -11.47 -3.00
N GLU A 53 8.86 -11.78 -3.24
CA GLU A 53 7.87 -10.92 -3.89
C GLU A 53 7.63 -9.64 -3.08
N GLU A 54 7.54 -9.78 -1.76
CA GLU A 54 7.46 -8.66 -0.83
C GLU A 54 8.67 -7.73 -0.97
N GLY A 55 9.87 -8.31 -0.94
CA GLY A 55 11.12 -7.59 -1.12
C GLY A 55 11.19 -6.88 -2.47
N ARG A 56 10.69 -7.52 -3.54
CA ARG A 56 10.56 -6.91 -4.88
C ARG A 56 9.62 -5.72 -4.88
N MET A 57 8.48 -5.77 -4.17
CA MET A 57 7.59 -4.60 -4.07
C MET A 57 8.25 -3.44 -3.34
N ARG A 58 8.94 -3.70 -2.22
CA ARG A 58 9.67 -2.65 -1.50
C ARG A 58 10.82 -2.08 -2.32
N LYS A 59 11.53 -2.90 -3.09
CA LYS A 59 12.58 -2.44 -4.01
C LYS A 59 12.01 -1.53 -5.08
N ARG A 60 10.90 -1.94 -5.70
CA ARG A 60 10.21 -1.14 -6.71
C ARG A 60 9.78 0.23 -6.19
N MET A 61 9.23 0.29 -4.97
CA MET A 61 8.89 1.57 -4.31
C MET A 61 10.11 2.50 -4.18
N ARG A 62 11.28 1.96 -3.79
CA ARG A 62 12.52 2.75 -3.67
C ARG A 62 13.01 3.24 -5.04
N GLU A 63 12.96 2.38 -6.05
CA GLU A 63 13.41 2.71 -7.40
C GLU A 63 12.52 3.76 -8.08
N THR A 64 11.21 3.74 -7.81
CA THR A 64 10.26 4.72 -8.37
C THR A 64 10.09 5.97 -7.49
N GLY A 65 10.77 6.04 -6.33
CA GLY A 65 10.60 7.15 -5.37
C GLY A 65 9.23 7.19 -4.69
N VAL A 66 8.41 6.15 -4.85
CA VAL A 66 7.07 6.07 -4.27
C VAL A 66 7.19 5.80 -2.78
N THR A 67 6.70 6.75 -1.97
CA THR A 67 6.74 6.67 -0.51
C THR A 67 5.33 6.80 0.07
N LYS A 68 5.02 5.96 1.05
CA LYS A 68 3.78 6.13 1.83
C LYS A 68 3.98 7.32 2.77
N ARG A 69 3.04 8.27 2.76
CA ARG A 69 3.01 9.33 3.78
C ARG A 69 2.84 8.69 5.16
N PRO A 70 3.71 9.02 6.14
CA PRO A 70 3.55 8.50 7.49
C PRO A 70 2.19 8.91 8.06
N GLY A 71 1.64 8.06 8.92
CA GLY A 71 0.44 8.42 9.68
C GLY A 71 0.75 9.62 10.57
N SER A 72 -0.13 10.61 10.58
CA SER A 72 0.00 11.78 11.43
C SER A 72 -1.27 12.01 12.21
N SER A 73 -1.16 12.29 13.50
CA SER A 73 -2.24 12.82 14.32
C SER A 73 -1.85 14.18 14.89
N TRP A 74 -2.83 14.97 15.30
CA TRP A 74 -2.56 16.22 16.00
C TRP A 74 -3.61 16.49 17.08
N THR A 75 -3.20 17.22 18.10
CA THR A 75 -4.10 17.80 19.11
C THR A 75 -3.85 19.31 19.22
N GLU A 76 -4.86 20.06 19.61
CA GLU A 76 -4.77 21.49 19.82
C GLU A 76 -5.04 21.83 21.28
N VAL A 77 -4.07 22.50 21.92
CA VAL A 77 -4.16 22.93 23.31
C VAL A 77 -3.76 24.38 23.39
N LYS A 78 -4.66 25.24 23.89
CA LYS A 78 -4.42 26.69 24.01
C LYS A 78 -3.94 27.32 22.68
N GLN A 79 -4.60 26.99 21.57
CA GLN A 79 -4.26 27.45 20.21
C GLN A 79 -2.88 26.98 19.70
N LYS A 80 -2.23 26.03 20.38
CA LYS A 80 -0.98 25.41 19.94
C LYS A 80 -1.26 24.02 19.40
N ARG A 81 -0.85 23.77 18.16
CA ARG A 81 -0.94 22.46 17.52
C ARG A 81 0.26 21.60 17.90
N HIS A 82 -0.02 20.40 18.41
CA HIS A 82 0.96 19.36 18.69
C HIS A 82 0.76 18.23 17.68
N VAL A 83 1.79 17.94 16.88
CA VAL A 83 1.74 16.93 15.82
C VAL A 83 2.51 15.70 16.26
N PHE A 84 1.93 14.53 16.05
CA PHE A 84 2.55 13.22 16.29
C PHE A 84 2.66 12.52 14.93
N ILE A 85 3.86 12.02 14.61
CA ILE A 85 4.15 11.32 13.36
C ILE A 85 4.54 9.88 13.75
N ALA A 86 3.93 8.89 13.08
CA ALA A 86 4.20 7.46 13.26
C ALA A 86 5.43 7.00 12.48
#